data_AF-A0A564ZI01-F1
#
_entry.id   AF-A0A564ZI01-F1
#
_cell.length_a   1.000
_cell.length_b   1.000
_cell.length_c   1.000
_cell.angle_alpha   90.00
_cell.angle_beta   90.00
_cell.angle_gamma   90.00
#
_symmetry.space_group_name_H-M   'P 1'
#
loop_
_entity.id
_entity.type
_entity.pdbx_description
1 polymer ?
#
loop_
_entity_poly.entity_id
_entity_poly.type
_entity_poly.pdbx_seq_one_letter_code
_entity_poly.pdbx_strand_id
1 'polypeptide(L)'
;MEDQGEMLTDLDGVVERLIAAYDPERIILFGSHAAGRAQEGSDFDLLILKESDREPLDRQIEVERILSDRLVPLDLFVYTPQEVWALYAAGSPFLEEVLGRGRVLYMRKATGAWIAEARDELESAAILFDHHKYRGVCLHSQQTVEKCLKALLLEKARPLTRTHDIVELLNLVTAEGWTVSVPMDEAVFLNSVYRGCYPTERGLLPHGEPGEKDAHRALQAAKTLMQRVDELLGKSGAP
;
A
#
# COMPACT_ATOMS: atom_id res chain seq x y z
N MET A 1 -12.58 -37.32 8.01
CA MET A 1 -12.65 -37.19 6.55
C MET A 1 -11.60 -36.14 6.23
N GLU A 2 -10.40 -36.60 5.93
CA GLU A 2 -9.22 -35.77 5.70
C GLU A 2 -9.44 -34.97 4.42
N ASP A 3 -9.39 -33.64 4.56
CA ASP A 3 -9.42 -32.71 3.46
C ASP A 3 -8.14 -32.94 2.64
N GLN A 4 -8.28 -33.52 1.44
CA GLN A 4 -7.17 -33.61 0.49
C GLN A 4 -7.00 -32.21 -0.12
N GLY A 5 -6.47 -31.30 0.69
CA GLY A 5 -6.10 -29.95 0.29
C GLY A 5 -4.99 -30.01 -0.75
N GLU A 6 -5.14 -29.22 -1.81
CA GLU A 6 -4.10 -28.99 -2.80
C GLU A 6 -2.78 -28.63 -2.10
N MET A 7 -1.71 -29.38 -2.38
CA MET A 7 -0.40 -29.15 -1.76
C MET A 7 0.11 -27.75 -2.09
N LEU A 8 0.68 -27.05 -1.11
CA LEU A 8 1.21 -25.70 -1.32
C LEU A 8 2.59 -25.77 -1.97
N THR A 9 2.67 -25.43 -3.26
CA THR A 9 3.88 -25.56 -4.09
C THR A 9 4.61 -24.25 -4.34
N ASP A 10 4.01 -23.12 -4.01
CA ASP A 10 4.56 -21.79 -4.22
C ASP A 10 4.17 -20.82 -3.08
N LEU A 11 4.74 -19.63 -3.16
CA LEU A 11 4.53 -18.57 -2.16
C LEU A 11 3.09 -18.01 -2.18
N ASP A 12 2.48 -17.92 -3.37
CA ASP A 12 1.16 -17.33 -3.51
C ASP A 12 0.11 -18.21 -2.83
N GLY A 13 0.18 -19.54 -3.01
CA GLY A 13 -0.69 -20.49 -2.30
C GLY A 13 -0.50 -20.45 -0.78
N VAL A 14 0.74 -20.28 -0.30
CA VAL A 14 1.02 -20.11 1.14
C VAL A 14 0.34 -18.84 1.68
N VAL A 15 0.47 -17.72 0.98
CA VAL A 15 -0.14 -16.45 1.37
C VAL A 15 -1.66 -16.56 1.39
N GLU A 16 -2.28 -17.12 0.36
CA GLU A 16 -3.73 -17.30 0.28
C GLU A 16 -4.26 -18.18 1.41
N ARG A 17 -3.58 -19.29 1.72
CA ARG A 17 -3.94 -20.18 2.82
C ARG A 17 -3.85 -19.47 4.17
N LEU A 18 -2.79 -18.68 4.40
CA LEU A 18 -2.64 -17.90 5.62
C LEU A 18 -3.75 -16.84 5.75
N ILE A 19 -4.09 -16.15 4.67
CA ILE A 19 -5.19 -15.17 4.66
C ILE A 19 -6.50 -15.86 5.09
N ALA A 20 -6.82 -17.00 4.47
CA ALA A 20 -8.08 -17.70 4.71
C ALA A 20 -8.18 -18.36 6.09
N ALA A 21 -7.11 -19.00 6.56
CA ALA A 21 -7.13 -19.84 7.76
C ALA A 21 -6.62 -19.15 9.03
N TYR A 22 -5.76 -18.13 8.89
CA TYR A 22 -5.12 -17.46 10.03
C TYR A 22 -5.62 -16.01 10.24
N ASP A 23 -6.20 -15.37 9.22
CA ASP A 23 -6.61 -13.95 9.26
C ASP A 23 -5.54 -12.98 9.82
N PRO A 24 -4.33 -12.96 9.22
CA PRO A 24 -3.27 -12.05 9.64
C PRO A 24 -3.63 -10.60 9.32
N GLU A 25 -2.93 -9.69 9.98
CA GLU A 25 -2.96 -8.25 9.68
C GLU A 25 -2.04 -7.90 8.53
N ARG A 26 -0.85 -8.50 8.48
CA ARG A 26 0.12 -8.33 7.40
C ARG A 26 0.94 -9.59 7.21
N ILE A 27 1.37 -9.82 5.98
CA ILE A 27 2.38 -10.82 5.62
C ILE A 27 3.46 -10.08 4.84
N ILE A 28 4.71 -10.18 5.28
CA ILE A 28 5.86 -9.49 4.71
C ILE A 28 6.92 -10.54 4.37
N LEU A 29 7.31 -10.61 3.11
CA LEU A 29 8.48 -11.35 2.67
C LEU A 29 9.73 -10.54 2.97
N PHE A 30 10.75 -11.14 3.55
CA PHE A 30 12.06 -10.50 3.70
C PHE A 30 13.17 -11.47 3.30
N GLY A 31 14.42 -11.16 3.67
CA GLY A 31 15.56 -12.01 3.38
C GLY A 31 15.91 -12.13 1.89
N SER A 32 16.39 -13.31 1.50
CA SER A 32 17.07 -13.52 0.22
C SER A 32 16.15 -13.33 -0.99
N HIS A 33 14.90 -13.80 -0.90
CA HIS A 33 13.89 -13.64 -1.96
C HIS A 33 13.46 -12.20 -2.13
N ALA A 34 13.23 -11.47 -1.02
CA ALA A 34 12.90 -10.04 -1.10
C ALA A 34 14.05 -9.21 -1.70
N ALA A 35 15.30 -9.60 -1.43
CA ALA A 35 16.49 -8.93 -1.97
C ALA A 35 16.83 -9.30 -3.43
N GLY A 36 16.09 -10.23 -4.06
CA GLY A 36 16.36 -10.71 -5.42
C GLY A 36 17.67 -11.51 -5.54
N ARG A 37 18.16 -12.08 -4.43
CA ARG A 37 19.42 -12.85 -4.35
C ARG A 37 19.20 -14.32 -4.01
N ALA A 38 17.95 -14.76 -3.94
CA ALA A 38 17.60 -16.14 -3.64
C ALA A 38 18.18 -17.10 -4.68
N GLN A 39 18.58 -18.27 -4.19
CA GLN A 39 19.05 -19.40 -5.00
C GLN A 39 17.95 -20.48 -5.04
N GLU A 40 18.13 -21.46 -5.90
CA GLU A 40 17.22 -22.61 -5.95
C GLU A 40 17.23 -23.33 -4.60
N GLY A 41 16.04 -23.50 -4.00
CA GLY A 41 15.88 -24.09 -2.68
C GLY A 41 16.04 -23.12 -1.49
N SER A 42 16.27 -21.83 -1.71
CA SER A 42 16.20 -20.83 -0.63
C SER A 42 14.81 -20.78 -0.01
N ASP A 43 14.77 -20.71 1.31
CA ASP A 43 13.60 -20.53 2.14
C ASP A 43 12.95 -19.17 1.96
N PHE A 44 11.61 -19.12 2.01
CA PHE A 44 10.88 -17.86 2.07
C PHE A 44 10.76 -17.40 3.53
N ASP A 45 11.48 -16.33 3.86
CA ASP A 45 11.38 -15.66 5.15
C ASP A 45 10.10 -14.82 5.24
N LEU A 46 9.15 -15.22 6.09
CA LEU A 46 7.87 -14.53 6.26
C LEU A 46 7.71 -13.97 7.66
N LEU A 47 7.49 -12.65 7.74
CA LEU A 47 6.98 -11.99 8.93
C LEU A 47 5.46 -11.86 8.81
N ILE A 48 4.74 -12.49 9.74
CA ILE A 48 3.28 -12.50 9.85
C ILE A 48 2.90 -11.69 11.09
N LEU A 49 2.15 -10.60 10.88
CA LEU A 49 1.65 -9.76 11.97
C LEU A 49 0.20 -10.12 12.24
N LYS A 50 -0.16 -10.31 13.50
CA LYS A 50 -1.55 -10.48 13.95
C LYS A 50 -1.69 -10.12 15.43
N GLU A 51 -2.67 -9.29 15.76
CA GLU A 51 -3.06 -9.08 17.16
C GLU A 51 -3.51 -10.41 17.81
N SER A 52 -2.96 -10.70 18.99
CA SER A 52 -3.26 -11.95 19.70
C SER A 52 -2.80 -11.91 21.15
N ASP A 53 -3.61 -12.48 22.04
CA ASP A 53 -3.27 -12.71 23.44
C ASP A 53 -2.59 -14.07 23.67
N ARG A 54 -2.29 -14.84 22.61
CA ARG A 54 -1.63 -16.15 22.71
C ARG A 54 -0.12 -16.00 22.91
N GLU A 55 0.46 -16.97 23.59
CA GLU A 55 1.92 -17.07 23.74
C GLU A 55 2.62 -17.16 22.36
N PRO A 56 3.85 -16.62 22.21
CA PRO A 56 4.59 -16.65 20.95
C PRO A 56 4.68 -18.04 20.31
N LEU A 57 4.98 -19.06 21.11
CA LEU A 57 5.13 -20.43 20.62
C LEU A 57 3.81 -21.00 20.08
N ASP A 58 2.69 -20.72 20.75
CA ASP A 58 1.37 -21.21 20.32
C ASP A 58 0.95 -20.62 18.98
N ARG A 59 1.26 -19.32 18.76
CA ARG A 59 1.01 -18.66 17.47
C ARG A 59 1.84 -19.28 16.36
N GLN A 60 3.11 -19.57 16.63
CA GLN A 60 4.00 -20.20 15.66
C GLN A 60 3.53 -21.62 15.30
N ILE A 61 3.15 -22.42 16.31
CA ILE A 61 2.59 -23.77 16.11
C ILE A 61 1.31 -23.72 15.28
N GLU A 62 0.43 -22.75 15.53
CA GLU A 62 -0.81 -22.59 14.77
C GLU A 62 -0.55 -22.34 13.28
N VAL A 63 0.34 -21.39 12.97
CA VAL A 63 0.72 -21.07 11.58
C VAL A 63 1.41 -22.25 10.92
N GLU A 64 2.34 -22.91 11.60
CA GLU A 64 3.01 -24.12 11.11
C GLU A 64 2.01 -25.23 10.77
N ARG A 65 1.01 -25.45 11.63
CA ARG A 65 -0.05 -26.44 11.40
C ARG A 65 -0.92 -26.08 10.20
N ILE A 66 -1.23 -24.81 9.97
CA ILE A 66 -2.00 -24.35 8.81
C ILE A 66 -1.26 -24.66 7.50
N LEU A 67 0.07 -24.66 7.55
CA LEU A 67 0.97 -24.86 6.40
C LEU A 67 1.67 -26.22 6.43
N SER A 68 1.10 -27.24 7.09
CA SER A 68 1.75 -28.54 7.25
C SER A 68 1.87 -29.36 5.96
N ASP A 69 1.05 -29.04 4.95
CA ASP A 69 0.97 -29.65 3.63
C ASP A 69 1.83 -28.93 2.57
N ARG A 70 2.80 -28.10 3.00
CA ARG A 70 3.69 -27.34 2.11
C ARG A 70 4.83 -28.17 1.55
N LEU A 71 5.21 -27.86 0.31
CA LEU A 71 6.41 -28.37 -0.36
C LEU A 71 7.51 -27.32 -0.51
N VAL A 72 7.24 -26.09 -0.09
CA VAL A 72 8.20 -24.98 -0.14
C VAL A 72 8.92 -24.80 1.20
N PRO A 73 10.23 -24.50 1.20
CA PRO A 73 10.94 -24.13 2.42
C PRO A 73 10.47 -22.76 2.91
N LEU A 74 10.10 -22.66 4.19
CA LEU A 74 9.59 -21.44 4.82
C LEU A 74 10.26 -21.24 6.18
N ASP A 75 10.65 -20.01 6.47
CA ASP A 75 11.04 -19.54 7.81
C ASP A 75 9.98 -18.53 8.29
N LEU A 76 9.25 -18.90 9.35
CA LEU A 76 8.04 -18.19 9.78
C LEU A 76 8.25 -17.44 11.10
N PHE A 77 8.03 -16.14 11.05
CA PHE A 77 8.10 -15.23 12.20
C PHE A 77 6.72 -14.64 12.47
N VAL A 78 6.12 -14.98 13.61
CA VAL A 78 4.76 -14.53 13.96
C VAL A 78 4.82 -13.58 15.14
N TYR A 79 4.39 -12.34 14.94
CA TYR A 79 4.48 -11.29 15.96
C TYR A 79 3.17 -10.51 16.09
N THR A 80 2.93 -9.95 17.28
CA THR A 80 1.90 -8.91 17.45
C THR A 80 2.48 -7.55 17.04
N PRO A 81 1.61 -6.58 16.69
CA PRO A 81 2.04 -5.20 16.47
C PRO A 81 2.83 -4.60 17.64
N GLN A 82 2.52 -4.95 18.89
CA GLN A 82 3.23 -4.46 20.08
C GLN A 82 4.64 -5.05 20.18
N GLU A 83 4.82 -6.33 19.84
CA GLU A 83 6.14 -6.95 19.82
C GLU A 83 7.02 -6.35 18.71
N VAL A 84 6.45 -6.08 17.53
CA VAL A 84 7.15 -5.38 16.45
C VAL A 84 7.59 -3.98 16.91
N TRP A 85 6.73 -3.24 17.62
CA TRP A 85 7.10 -1.96 18.22
C TRP A 85 8.23 -2.08 19.24
N ALA A 86 8.21 -3.12 20.08
CA ALA A 86 9.28 -3.37 21.04
C ALA A 86 10.62 -3.68 20.33
N LEU A 87 10.59 -4.46 19.26
CA LEU A 87 11.77 -4.74 18.43
C LEU A 87 12.31 -3.48 17.75
N TYR A 88 11.42 -2.61 17.27
CA TYR A 88 11.79 -1.31 16.70
C TYR A 88 12.49 -0.42 17.73
N ALA A 89 11.88 -0.28 18.91
CA ALA A 89 12.44 0.51 20.00
C ALA A 89 13.80 -0.02 20.48
N ALA A 90 14.01 -1.34 20.37
CA ALA A 90 15.26 -2.00 20.73
C ALA A 90 16.36 -1.92 19.64
N GLY A 91 16.06 -1.40 18.44
CA GLY A 91 17.02 -1.37 17.33
C GLY A 91 17.36 -2.77 16.82
N SER A 92 16.36 -3.66 16.74
CA SER A 92 16.56 -5.03 16.30
C SER A 92 17.08 -5.10 14.85
N PRO A 93 18.24 -5.73 14.58
CA PRO A 93 18.77 -5.90 13.22
C PRO A 93 17.81 -6.68 12.30
N PHE A 94 17.07 -7.63 12.86
CA PHE A 94 16.01 -8.35 12.17
C PHE A 94 14.94 -7.39 11.63
N LEU A 95 14.47 -6.47 12.49
CA LEU A 95 13.44 -5.53 12.06
C LEU A 95 13.98 -4.47 11.10
N GLU A 96 15.24 -4.05 11.26
CA GLU A 96 15.90 -3.17 10.29
C GLU A 96 15.95 -3.81 8.89
N GLU A 97 16.24 -5.11 8.79
CA GLU A 97 16.21 -5.83 7.53
C GLU A 97 14.80 -5.87 6.92
N VAL A 98 13.79 -6.24 7.72
CA VAL A 98 12.39 -6.26 7.30
C VAL A 98 11.95 -4.88 6.81
N LEU A 99 12.26 -3.80 7.52
CA LEU A 99 11.86 -2.45 7.15
C LEU A 99 12.63 -1.92 5.93
N GLY A 100 13.91 -2.29 5.80
CA GLY A 100 14.77 -1.80 4.72
C GLY A 100 14.61 -2.55 3.40
N ARG A 101 14.29 -3.85 3.45
CA ARG A 101 14.27 -4.74 2.27
C ARG A 101 13.00 -5.58 2.14
N GLY A 102 12.14 -5.60 3.14
CA GLY A 102 10.92 -6.39 3.11
C GLY A 102 9.96 -5.94 2.02
N ARG A 103 9.23 -6.91 1.47
CA ARG A 103 8.13 -6.71 0.53
C ARG A 103 6.84 -7.17 1.18
N VAL A 104 5.89 -6.26 1.34
CA VAL A 104 4.55 -6.58 1.83
C VAL A 104 3.85 -7.47 0.79
N LEU A 105 3.51 -8.70 1.16
CA LEU A 105 2.74 -9.64 0.35
C LEU A 105 1.24 -9.47 0.58
N TYR A 106 0.84 -9.16 1.82
CA TYR A 106 -0.55 -8.94 2.19
C TYR A 106 -0.67 -7.92 3.33
N MET A 107 -1.76 -7.16 3.33
CA MET A 107 -2.16 -6.27 4.42
C MET A 107 -3.68 -6.22 4.53
N ARG A 108 -4.21 -6.66 5.67
CA ARG A 108 -5.63 -6.56 6.03
C ARG A 108 -6.04 -5.10 6.02
N LYS A 109 -7.19 -4.79 5.41
CA LYS A 109 -7.72 -3.42 5.30
C LYS A 109 -6.72 -2.44 4.66
N ALA A 110 -5.86 -2.90 3.75
CA ALA A 110 -4.91 -2.04 3.03
C ALA A 110 -5.62 -0.84 2.41
N THR A 111 -6.75 -1.05 1.72
CA THR A 111 -7.57 0.03 1.17
C THR A 111 -7.91 1.08 2.22
N GLY A 112 -8.41 0.69 3.40
CA GLY A 112 -8.77 1.62 4.46
C GLY A 112 -7.60 2.47 4.94
N ALA A 113 -6.40 1.88 5.08
CA ALA A 113 -5.20 2.61 5.44
C ALA A 113 -4.78 3.62 4.36
N TRP A 114 -4.82 3.21 3.08
CA TRP A 114 -4.53 4.10 1.95
C TRP A 114 -5.52 5.26 1.85
N ILE A 115 -6.80 5.02 2.13
CA ILE A 115 -7.82 6.08 2.18
C ILE A 115 -7.60 7.02 3.37
N ALA A 116 -7.23 6.50 4.54
CA ALA A 116 -6.89 7.34 5.69
C ALA A 116 -5.72 8.27 5.38
N GLU A 117 -4.62 7.74 4.84
CA GLU A 117 -3.48 8.56 4.41
C GLU A 117 -3.87 9.57 3.32
N ALA A 118 -4.69 9.18 2.34
CA ALA A 118 -5.18 10.11 1.32
C ALA A 118 -6.01 11.26 1.92
N ARG A 119 -6.74 11.02 3.01
CA ARG A 119 -7.48 12.08 3.73
C ARG A 119 -6.55 13.03 4.47
N ASP A 120 -5.50 12.51 5.11
CA ASP A 120 -4.48 13.34 5.79
C ASP A 120 -3.74 14.24 4.79
N GLU A 121 -3.44 13.72 3.59
CA GLU A 121 -2.87 14.50 2.49
C GLU A 121 -3.82 15.61 2.03
N LEU A 122 -5.11 15.29 1.91
CA LEU A 122 -6.12 16.27 1.48
C LEU A 122 -6.30 17.39 2.51
N GLU A 123 -6.31 17.05 3.79
CA GLU A 123 -6.36 18.01 4.89
C GLU A 123 -5.11 18.90 4.88
N SER A 124 -3.92 18.30 4.73
CA SER A 124 -2.66 19.04 4.61
C SER A 124 -2.71 20.02 3.44
N ALA A 125 -3.24 19.60 2.27
CA ALA A 125 -3.40 20.46 1.11
C ALA A 125 -4.33 21.66 1.41
N ALA A 126 -5.43 21.44 2.15
CA ALA A 126 -6.36 22.51 2.52
C ALA A 126 -5.71 23.53 3.47
N ILE A 127 -5.01 23.07 4.51
CA ILE A 127 -4.29 23.94 5.45
C ILE A 127 -3.24 24.78 4.72
N LEU A 128 -2.46 24.16 3.83
CA LEU A 128 -1.44 24.85 3.05
C LEU A 128 -2.03 25.90 2.10
N PHE A 129 -3.25 25.68 1.61
CA PHE A 129 -3.95 26.64 0.77
C PHE A 129 -4.27 27.92 1.54
N ASP A 130 -4.80 27.79 2.76
CA ASP A 130 -5.11 28.92 3.64
C ASP A 130 -3.85 29.74 4.00
N HIS A 131 -2.69 29.07 4.05
CA HIS A 131 -1.39 29.70 4.29
C HIS A 131 -0.63 30.10 3.02
N HIS A 132 -1.30 30.12 1.86
CA HIS A 132 -0.77 30.57 0.57
C HIS A 132 0.49 29.80 0.13
N LYS A 133 0.61 28.53 0.53
CA LYS A 133 1.71 27.62 0.18
C LYS A 133 1.35 26.77 -1.03
N TYR A 134 1.06 27.42 -2.15
CA TYR A 134 0.44 26.84 -3.36
C TYR A 134 1.18 25.62 -3.93
N ARG A 135 2.52 25.66 -3.97
CA ARG A 135 3.30 24.48 -4.38
C ARG A 135 3.03 23.27 -3.48
N GLY A 136 2.96 23.47 -2.17
CA GLY A 136 2.62 22.41 -1.21
C GLY A 136 1.21 21.89 -1.45
N VAL A 137 0.24 22.77 -1.69
CA VAL A 137 -1.13 22.38 -2.04
C VAL A 137 -1.16 21.43 -3.23
N CYS A 138 -0.50 21.79 -4.33
CA CYS A 138 -0.50 20.95 -5.54
C CYS A 138 0.14 19.58 -5.28
N LEU A 139 1.16 19.49 -4.43
CA LEU A 139 1.84 18.24 -4.10
C LEU A 139 0.97 17.31 -3.27
N HIS A 140 0.43 17.83 -2.17
CA HIS A 140 -0.47 17.05 -1.31
C HIS A 140 -1.76 16.68 -2.06
N SER A 141 -2.23 17.52 -2.98
CA SER A 141 -3.35 17.19 -3.87
C SER A 141 -3.01 16.04 -4.83
N GLN A 142 -1.83 16.04 -5.45
CA GLN A 142 -1.39 14.92 -6.30
C GLN A 142 -1.27 13.63 -5.48
N GLN A 143 -0.69 13.69 -4.28
CA GLN A 143 -0.57 12.55 -3.38
C GLN A 143 -1.92 11.99 -2.95
N THR A 144 -2.89 12.85 -2.67
CA THR A 144 -4.29 12.46 -2.41
C THR A 144 -4.84 11.64 -3.57
N VAL A 145 -4.72 12.16 -4.80
CA VAL A 145 -5.23 11.50 -6.01
C VAL A 145 -4.53 10.15 -6.24
N GLU A 146 -3.21 10.11 -6.12
CA GLU A 146 -2.41 8.89 -6.26
C GLU A 146 -2.85 7.81 -5.28
N LYS A 147 -2.95 8.16 -3.99
CA LYS A 147 -3.31 7.21 -2.93
C LYS A 147 -4.75 6.71 -3.07
N CYS A 148 -5.69 7.58 -3.45
CA CYS A 148 -7.06 7.19 -3.78
C CYS A 148 -7.13 6.14 -4.91
N LEU A 149 -6.41 6.36 -6.01
CA LEU A 149 -6.42 5.42 -7.14
C LEU A 149 -5.78 4.09 -6.77
N LYS A 150 -4.67 4.10 -6.02
CA LYS A 150 -4.03 2.89 -5.51
C LYS A 150 -4.93 2.11 -4.56
N ALA A 151 -5.70 2.79 -3.71
CA ALA A 151 -6.69 2.14 -2.85
C ALA A 151 -7.74 1.36 -3.68
N LEU A 152 -8.23 1.92 -4.78
CA LEU A 152 -9.18 1.21 -5.66
C LEU A 152 -8.57 -0.01 -6.37
N LEU A 153 -7.28 0.04 -6.71
CA LEU A 153 -6.58 -1.11 -7.27
C LEU A 153 -6.44 -2.24 -6.22
N LEU A 154 -6.16 -1.88 -4.97
CA LEU A 154 -6.08 -2.85 -3.87
C LEU A 154 -7.40 -3.60 -3.65
N GLU A 155 -8.55 -2.93 -3.76
CA GLU A 155 -9.88 -3.56 -3.67
C GLU A 155 -10.12 -4.62 -4.75
N LYS A 156 -9.36 -4.59 -5.85
CA LYS A 156 -9.42 -5.60 -6.92
C LYS A 156 -8.29 -6.63 -6.82
N ALA A 157 -7.64 -6.71 -5.66
CA ALA A 157 -6.50 -7.58 -5.39
C ALA A 157 -5.34 -7.41 -6.38
N ARG A 158 -5.20 -6.23 -7.00
CA ARG A 158 -4.06 -5.90 -7.87
C ARG A 158 -2.84 -5.55 -7.03
N PRO A 159 -1.66 -6.16 -7.30
CA PRO A 159 -0.40 -5.68 -6.75
C PRO A 159 -0.17 -4.22 -7.14
N LEU A 160 0.19 -3.38 -6.17
CA LEU A 160 0.47 -1.97 -6.45
C LEU A 160 1.75 -1.83 -7.27
N THR A 161 1.63 -1.12 -8.40
CA THR A 161 2.78 -0.71 -9.19
C THR A 161 3.50 0.45 -8.51
N ARG A 162 4.84 0.45 -8.58
CA ARG A 162 5.68 1.53 -8.05
C ARG A 162 5.72 2.70 -9.04
N THR A 163 4.56 3.29 -9.30
CA THR A 163 4.38 4.46 -10.17
C THR A 163 3.75 5.62 -9.39
N HIS A 164 4.05 6.84 -9.82
CA HIS A 164 3.43 8.09 -9.35
C HIS A 164 2.62 8.75 -10.48
N ASP A 165 2.51 8.10 -11.64
CA ASP A 165 1.82 8.65 -12.79
C ASP A 165 0.31 8.47 -12.65
N ILE A 166 -0.39 9.60 -12.46
CA ILE A 166 -1.85 9.65 -12.30
C ILE A 166 -2.59 9.13 -13.54
N VAL A 167 -2.07 9.38 -14.74
CA VAL A 167 -2.70 8.92 -15.99
C VAL A 167 -2.61 7.39 -16.08
N GLU A 168 -1.45 6.83 -15.76
CA GLU A 168 -1.27 5.37 -15.70
C GLU A 168 -2.24 4.74 -14.68
N LEU A 169 -2.29 5.29 -13.46
CA LEU A 169 -3.17 4.80 -12.40
C LEU A 169 -4.65 4.89 -12.78
N LEU A 170 -5.10 5.98 -13.43
CA LEU A 170 -6.48 6.12 -13.91
C LEU A 170 -6.83 5.05 -14.95
N ASN A 171 -5.92 4.78 -15.89
CA ASN A 171 -6.12 3.76 -16.90
C ASN A 171 -6.24 2.37 -16.26
N LEU A 172 -5.38 2.05 -15.30
CA LEU A 172 -5.44 0.81 -14.54
C LEU A 172 -6.77 0.67 -13.80
N VAL A 173 -7.15 1.68 -13.02
CA VAL A 173 -8.40 1.67 -12.25
C VAL A 173 -9.62 1.52 -13.15
N THR A 174 -9.63 2.20 -14.30
CA THR A 174 -10.71 2.09 -15.31
C THR A 174 -10.76 0.70 -15.94
N ALA A 175 -9.61 0.10 -16.24
CA ALA A 175 -9.52 -1.25 -16.79
C ALA A 175 -10.07 -2.31 -15.80
N GLU A 176 -9.96 -2.06 -14.50
CA GLU A 176 -10.54 -2.89 -13.43
C GLU A 176 -12.05 -2.61 -13.19
N GLY A 177 -12.69 -1.82 -14.05
CA GLY A 177 -14.14 -1.59 -14.07
C GLY A 177 -14.63 -0.52 -13.09
N TRP A 178 -13.74 0.22 -12.44
CA TRP A 178 -14.14 1.34 -11.57
C TRP A 178 -14.63 2.53 -12.37
N THR A 179 -15.75 3.12 -11.94
CA THR A 179 -16.26 4.37 -12.52
C THR A 179 -15.76 5.57 -11.72
N VAL A 180 -14.49 5.90 -11.92
CA VAL A 180 -13.88 7.16 -11.46
C VAL A 180 -13.58 8.04 -12.66
N SER A 181 -13.66 9.36 -12.47
CA SER A 181 -13.28 10.31 -13.50
C SER A 181 -12.51 11.46 -12.89
N VAL A 182 -11.25 11.55 -13.26
CA VAL A 182 -10.45 12.78 -13.19
C VAL A 182 -10.25 13.18 -14.66
N PRO A 183 -10.63 14.39 -15.08
CA PRO A 183 -10.42 14.80 -16.47
C PRO A 183 -8.95 14.66 -16.85
N MET A 184 -8.66 14.22 -18.08
CA MET A 184 -7.28 13.91 -18.49
C MET A 184 -6.35 15.13 -18.35
N ASP A 185 -6.86 16.34 -18.63
CA ASP A 185 -6.12 17.58 -18.45
C ASP A 185 -5.73 17.86 -16.99
N GLU A 186 -6.54 17.40 -16.02
CA GLU A 186 -6.23 17.48 -14.59
C GLU A 186 -5.17 16.45 -14.21
N ALA A 187 -5.29 15.21 -14.70
CA ALA A 187 -4.31 14.15 -14.45
C ALA A 187 -2.92 14.52 -14.98
N VAL A 188 -2.85 15.05 -16.21
CA VAL A 188 -1.61 15.53 -16.83
C VAL A 188 -1.04 16.72 -16.04
N PHE A 189 -1.89 17.64 -15.60
CA PHE A 189 -1.47 18.76 -14.77
C PHE A 189 -0.87 18.29 -13.43
N LEU A 190 -1.54 17.39 -12.69
CA LEU A 190 -1.04 16.85 -11.41
C LEU A 190 0.31 16.13 -11.58
N ASN A 191 0.47 15.34 -12.65
CA ASN A 191 1.74 14.71 -13.00
C ASN A 191 2.86 15.73 -13.27
N SER A 192 2.53 16.87 -13.89
CA SER A 192 3.51 17.92 -14.17
C SER A 192 4.02 18.57 -12.88
N VAL A 193 3.13 18.83 -11.91
CA VAL A 193 3.49 19.39 -10.61
C VAL A 193 4.45 18.47 -9.86
N TYR A 194 4.16 17.17 -9.82
CA TYR A 194 5.02 16.19 -9.14
C TYR A 194 6.45 16.18 -9.72
N ARG A 195 6.60 16.34 -11.03
CA ARG A 195 7.91 16.39 -11.70
C ARG A 195 8.65 17.73 -11.56
N GLY A 196 8.02 18.80 -11.08
CA GLY A 196 8.64 20.12 -10.88
C GLY A 196 9.11 20.37 -9.45
N CYS A 197 9.37 19.31 -8.69
CA CYS A 197 9.55 19.39 -7.24
C CYS A 197 10.96 19.74 -6.79
N TYR A 198 11.98 19.52 -7.61
CA TYR A 198 13.32 19.84 -7.15
C TYR A 198 13.59 21.35 -7.25
N PRO A 199 14.27 21.96 -6.27
CA PRO A 199 14.68 23.37 -6.37
C PRO A 199 15.47 23.69 -7.65
N THR A 200 16.16 22.69 -8.21
CA THR A 200 16.91 22.76 -9.47
C THR A 200 16.03 22.71 -10.72
N GLU A 201 14.78 22.28 -10.59
CA GLU A 201 13.78 22.22 -11.68
C GLU A 201 12.84 23.42 -11.65
N ARG A 202 13.09 24.39 -10.75
CA ARG A 202 12.35 25.66 -10.69
C ARG A 202 12.41 26.35 -12.05
N GLY A 203 11.24 26.60 -12.64
CA GLY A 203 11.09 27.22 -13.96
C GLY A 203 11.02 26.26 -15.15
N LEU A 204 11.11 24.95 -14.94
CA LEU A 204 10.92 23.94 -16.00
C LEU A 204 9.45 23.59 -16.24
N LEU A 205 8.55 23.99 -15.34
CA LEU A 205 7.12 23.95 -15.60
C LEU A 205 6.78 24.98 -16.70
N PRO A 206 5.92 24.64 -17.68
CA PRO A 206 5.55 25.54 -18.78
C PRO A 206 5.03 26.91 -18.33
N HIS A 207 4.59 27.02 -17.08
CA HIS A 207 3.98 28.22 -16.49
C HIS A 207 4.70 28.74 -15.23
N GLY A 208 5.88 28.20 -14.87
CA GLY A 208 6.61 28.61 -13.66
C GLY A 208 6.11 27.95 -12.37
N GLU A 209 6.35 28.58 -11.22
CA GLU A 209 5.87 28.05 -9.92
C GLU A 209 4.33 28.08 -9.85
N PRO A 210 3.69 27.03 -9.28
CA PRO A 210 2.23 26.98 -9.17
C PRO A 210 1.67 28.19 -8.41
N GLY A 211 0.74 28.90 -9.03
CA GLY A 211 0.01 30.00 -8.42
C GLY A 211 -1.23 29.54 -7.65
N GLU A 212 -1.95 30.51 -7.08
CA GLU A 212 -3.20 30.25 -6.34
C GLU A 212 -4.24 29.50 -7.19
N LYS A 213 -4.37 29.84 -8.48
CA LYS A 213 -5.29 29.19 -9.41
C LYS A 213 -4.93 27.72 -9.63
N ASP A 214 -3.64 27.42 -9.77
CA ASP A 214 -3.12 26.07 -9.94
C ASP A 214 -3.35 25.23 -8.68
N ALA A 215 -3.11 25.82 -7.51
CA ALA A 215 -3.37 25.20 -6.22
C ALA A 215 -4.86 24.92 -6.00
N HIS A 216 -5.72 25.89 -6.32
CA HIS A 216 -7.17 25.70 -6.24
C HIS A 216 -7.63 24.58 -7.17
N ARG A 217 -7.15 24.58 -8.43
CA ARG A 217 -7.41 23.52 -9.41
C ARG A 217 -7.01 22.14 -8.90
N ALA A 218 -5.78 21.98 -8.42
CA ALA A 218 -5.28 20.73 -7.85
C ALA A 218 -6.12 20.25 -6.66
N LEU A 219 -6.42 21.16 -5.73
CA LEU A 219 -7.19 20.85 -4.52
C LEU A 219 -8.62 20.41 -4.87
N GLN A 220 -9.27 21.04 -5.85
CA GLN A 220 -10.60 20.65 -6.28
C GLN A 220 -10.62 19.27 -6.95
N ALA A 221 -9.63 18.96 -7.78
CA ALA A 221 -9.48 17.63 -8.38
C ALA A 221 -9.34 16.55 -7.29
N ALA A 222 -8.50 16.80 -6.28
CA ALA A 222 -8.30 15.90 -5.15
C ALA A 222 -9.59 15.72 -4.30
N LYS A 223 -10.28 16.81 -3.96
CA LYS A 223 -11.56 16.76 -3.22
C LYS A 223 -12.63 15.96 -3.97
N THR A 224 -12.78 16.23 -5.27
CA THR A 224 -13.78 15.57 -6.11
C THR A 224 -13.52 14.07 -6.20
N LEU A 225 -12.26 13.66 -6.43
CA LEU A 225 -11.92 12.24 -6.47
C LEU A 225 -12.12 11.57 -5.12
N MET A 226 -11.68 12.19 -4.01
CA MET A 226 -11.86 11.64 -2.66
C MET A 226 -13.34 11.36 -2.37
N GLN A 227 -14.22 12.34 -2.62
CA GLN A 227 -15.67 12.17 -2.46
C GLN A 227 -16.19 11.00 -3.30
N ARG A 228 -15.74 10.91 -4.56
CA ARG A 228 -16.14 9.81 -5.44
C ARG A 228 -15.67 8.45 -4.92
N VAL A 229 -14.46 8.36 -4.39
CA VAL A 229 -13.93 7.13 -3.81
C VAL A 229 -14.70 6.74 -2.55
N ASP A 230 -15.01 7.69 -1.67
CA ASP A 230 -15.86 7.44 -0.50
C ASP A 230 -17.23 6.87 -0.89
N GLU A 231 -17.87 7.40 -1.94
CA GLU A 231 -19.13 6.87 -2.47
C GLU A 231 -18.99 5.44 -3.00
N LEU A 232 -17.91 5.15 -3.73
CA LEU A 232 -17.68 3.85 -4.34
C LEU A 232 -17.43 2.79 -3.26
N LEU A 233 -16.55 3.09 -2.31
CA LEU A 233 -16.22 2.17 -1.22
C LEU A 233 -17.36 2.03 -0.21
N GLY A 234 -18.15 3.09 0.03
CA GLY A 234 -19.35 3.03 0.86
C GLY A 234 -20.49 2.19 0.25
N LYS A 235 -20.58 2.11 -1.08
CA LYS A 235 -21.56 1.25 -1.79
C LYS A 235 -21.12 -0.20 -1.93
N SER A 236 -19.82 -0.47 -1.93
CA SER A 236 -19.28 -1.83 -2.01
C SER A 236 -19.55 -2.66 -0.75
N GLY A 237 -20.07 -2.06 0.33
CA GLY A 237 -20.39 -2.77 1.57
C GLY A 237 -19.16 -3.44 2.13
N ALA A 238 -18.27 -2.66 2.75
CA ALA A 238 -17.13 -3.23 3.47
C ALA A 238 -17.64 -4.19 4.57
N PRO A 239 -17.28 -5.49 4.54
CA PRO A 239 -17.27 -6.32 5.74
C PRO A 239 -16.19 -5.83 6.73
#